data_AF-A0A7W1AQT1-F1
#
_entry.id   AF-A0A7W1AQT1-F1
#
_cell.length_a   1.000
_cell.length_b   1.000
_cell.length_c   1.000
_cell.angle_alpha   90.00
_cell.angle_beta   90.00
_cell.angle_gamma   90.00
#
_symmetry.space_group_name_H-M   'P 1'
#
loop_
_entity.id
_entity.type
_entity.pdbx_description
1 polymer ?
#
loop_
_entity_poly.entity_id
_entity_poly.type
_entity_poly.pdbx_seq_one_letter_code
_entity_poly.pdbx_strand_id
1 'polypeptide(L)'
;MKLIGVYADNFEPGIKEARKNRVQEGGIANIRFGWAGATERGRPHYYRIQGPSFLIEYDSSQNNGNHIHTVWRDFTGDFGRDLLREHYTRAQGTGHKH
;
A
#
# COMPACT_ATOMS: atom_id res chain seq x y z
N MET A 1 14.39 -5.80 -3.38
CA MET A 1 13.54 -5.86 -2.16
C MET A 1 14.03 -5.04 -0.97
N LYS A 2 15.23 -4.42 -0.99
CA LYS A 2 15.78 -3.69 0.17
C LYS A 2 14.82 -2.63 0.74
N LEU A 3 14.30 -1.74 -0.11
CA LEU A 3 13.43 -0.65 0.34
C LEU A 3 12.10 -1.14 0.93
N ILE A 4 11.45 -2.14 0.34
CA ILE A 4 10.25 -2.77 0.90
C ILE A 4 10.54 -3.39 2.29
N GLY A 5 11.73 -3.99 2.45
CA GLY A 5 12.20 -4.52 3.73
C GLY A 5 12.24 -3.46 4.83
N VAL A 6 12.74 -2.25 4.54
CA VAL A 6 12.78 -1.13 5.50
C VAL A 6 11.41 -0.85 6.13
N TYR A 7 10.34 -0.96 5.35
CA TYR A 7 8.98 -0.77 5.87
C TYR A 7 8.44 -2.01 6.58
N ALA A 8 8.60 -3.19 5.97
CA ALA A 8 8.08 -4.44 6.53
C ALA A 8 8.73 -4.76 7.88
N ASP A 9 10.01 -4.42 8.06
CA ASP A 9 10.78 -4.71 9.26
C ASP A 9 10.33 -3.90 10.50
N ASN A 10 9.48 -2.87 10.33
CA ASN A 10 8.89 -2.11 11.46
C ASN A 10 7.66 -2.80 12.07
N PHE A 11 7.17 -3.89 11.48
CA PHE A 11 6.01 -4.61 11.98
C PHE A 11 6.43 -5.79 12.86
N GLU A 12 5.51 -6.23 13.72
CA GLU A 12 5.64 -7.49 14.46
C GLU A 12 6.02 -8.64 13.50
N PRO A 13 6.91 -9.57 13.91
CA PRO A 13 7.44 -10.63 13.04
C PRO A 13 6.41 -11.37 12.17
N GLY A 14 5.27 -11.77 12.72
CA GLY A 14 4.21 -12.43 11.95
C GLY A 14 3.63 -11.55 10.83
N ILE A 15 3.38 -10.27 11.12
CA ILE A 15 2.89 -9.30 10.12
C ILE A 15 3.94 -9.01 9.07
N LYS A 16 5.20 -8.83 9.50
CA LYS A 16 6.35 -8.61 8.62
C LYS A 16 6.48 -9.74 7.59
N GLU A 17 6.49 -10.99 8.05
CA GLU A 17 6.63 -12.15 7.16
C GLU A 17 5.40 -12.30 6.25
N ALA A 18 4.19 -12.12 6.78
CA ALA A 18 2.97 -12.15 5.96
C ALA A 18 3.00 -11.11 4.83
N ARG A 19 3.49 -9.90 5.10
CA ARG A 19 3.62 -8.84 4.08
C ARG A 19 4.70 -9.15 3.07
N LYS A 20 5.87 -9.63 3.49
CA LYS A 20 6.94 -10.06 2.57
C LYS A 20 6.46 -11.18 1.66
N ASN A 21 5.70 -12.14 2.18
CA ASN A 21 5.12 -13.22 1.39
C ASN A 21 4.15 -12.68 0.33
N ARG A 22 3.22 -11.79 0.70
CA ARG A 22 2.31 -11.16 -0.28
C ARG A 22 3.05 -10.39 -1.39
N VAL A 23 4.15 -9.72 -1.06
CA VAL A 23 4.99 -9.04 -2.04
C VAL A 23 5.59 -10.04 -3.04
N GLN A 24 6.04 -11.20 -2.56
CA GLN A 24 6.60 -12.25 -3.42
C GLN A 24 5.52 -12.91 -4.28
N GLU A 25 4.37 -13.24 -3.70
CA GLU A 25 3.20 -13.82 -4.40
C GLU A 25 2.70 -12.90 -5.53
N GLY A 26 2.71 -11.59 -5.32
CA GLY A 26 2.36 -10.59 -6.34
C GLY A 26 3.39 -10.48 -7.48
N GLY A 27 4.57 -11.09 -7.33
CA GLY A 27 5.65 -11.07 -8.31
C GLY A 27 6.41 -9.74 -8.33
N ILE A 28 7.72 -9.78 -8.04
CA ILE A 28 8.59 -8.59 -8.00
C ILE A 28 8.55 -7.81 -9.32
N ALA A 29 8.43 -8.49 -10.46
CA ALA A 29 8.36 -7.86 -11.78
C ALA A 29 7.14 -6.95 -11.97
N ASN A 30 6.09 -7.13 -11.16
CA ASN A 30 4.87 -6.34 -11.21
C ASN A 30 4.90 -5.11 -10.30
N ILE A 31 6.01 -4.91 -9.57
CA ILE A 31 6.16 -3.78 -8.65
C ILE A 31 6.58 -2.54 -9.45
N ARG A 32 5.86 -1.44 -9.24
CA ARG A 32 6.14 -0.14 -9.83
C ARG A 32 6.59 0.85 -8.78
N PHE A 33 7.52 1.71 -9.16
CA PHE A 33 7.99 2.83 -8.35
C PHE A 33 7.53 4.14 -8.99
N GLY A 34 7.05 5.07 -8.17
CA GLY A 34 6.72 6.42 -8.59
C GLY A 34 7.36 7.44 -7.67
N TRP A 35 7.88 8.52 -8.25
CA TRP A 35 8.47 9.66 -7.54
C TRP A 35 7.73 10.94 -7.92
N ALA A 36 7.59 11.85 -6.96
CA ALA A 36 7.12 13.21 -7.21
C ALA A 36 7.86 14.21 -6.31
N GLY A 37 8.10 15.41 -6.82
CA GLY A 37 8.80 16.46 -6.09
C GLY A 37 10.31 16.49 -6.36
N ALA A 38 11.02 17.23 -5.52
CA ALA A 38 12.43 17.56 -5.72
C ALA A 38 13.32 16.31 -5.60
N THR A 39 14.39 16.22 -6.40
CA THR A 39 15.40 15.15 -6.30
C THR A 39 16.56 15.51 -5.36
N GLU A 40 16.57 16.75 -4.86
CA GLU A 40 17.55 17.26 -3.91
C GLU A 40 17.23 16.78 -2.50
N ARG A 41 18.26 16.35 -1.77
CA ARG A 41 18.12 15.90 -0.38
C ARG A 41 17.56 17.04 0.49
N GLY A 42 16.59 16.70 1.35
CA GLY A 42 16.00 17.62 2.32
C GLY A 42 14.94 18.55 1.72
N ARG A 43 14.60 18.41 0.44
CA ARG A 43 13.50 19.15 -0.19
C ARG A 43 12.20 18.34 -0.18
N PRO A 44 11.03 18.99 -0.28
CA PRO A 44 9.74 18.33 -0.41
C PRO A 44 9.71 17.27 -1.53
N HIS A 45 9.38 16.03 -1.17
CA HIS A 45 9.27 14.92 -2.11
C HIS A 45 8.34 13.83 -1.58
N TYR A 46 7.90 12.99 -2.50
CA TYR A 46 7.01 11.87 -2.30
C TYR A 46 7.50 10.70 -3.15
N TYR A 47 7.29 9.48 -2.67
CA TYR A 47 7.35 8.31 -3.53
C TYR A 47 6.38 7.24 -3.10
N ARG A 48 6.09 6.35 -4.04
CA ARG A 48 5.33 5.14 -3.79
C ARG A 48 5.96 3.91 -4.40
N ILE A 49 5.72 2.78 -3.74
CA ILE A 49 6.04 1.45 -4.22
C ILE A 49 4.73 0.68 -4.26
N GLN A 50 4.29 0.27 -5.44
CA GLN A 50 3.00 -0.36 -5.63
C GLN A 50 3.16 -1.70 -6.31
N GLY A 51 2.65 -2.74 -5.67
CA GLY A 51 2.48 -4.06 -6.27
C GLY A 51 1.00 -4.35 -6.53
N PRO A 52 0.66 -5.56 -7.01
CA PRO A 52 -0.74 -5.93 -7.28
C PRO A 52 -1.64 -5.96 -6.04
N SER A 53 -1.08 -6.19 -4.85
CA SER A 53 -1.81 -6.42 -3.61
C SER A 53 -1.56 -5.38 -2.51
N PHE A 54 -0.61 -4.45 -2.71
CA PHE A 54 -0.18 -3.52 -1.68
C PHE A 54 0.32 -2.19 -2.28
N LEU A 55 0.37 -1.18 -1.41
CA LEU A 55 0.96 0.12 -1.65
C LEU A 55 1.79 0.54 -0.44
N ILE A 56 2.99 1.04 -0.67
CA ILE A 56 3.78 1.77 0.31
C ILE A 56 3.87 3.21 -0.18
N GLU A 57 3.55 4.15 0.70
CA GLU A 57 3.70 5.59 0.44
C GLU A 57 4.69 6.20 1.43
N TYR A 58 5.50 7.11 0.92
CA TYR A 58 6.34 8.03 1.67
C TYR A 58 5.98 9.43 1.22
N ASP A 59 5.68 10.30 2.17
CA ASP A 59 5.38 11.70 1.92
C ASP A 59 6.20 12.58 2.87
N SER A 60 7.01 13.47 2.30
CA SER A 60 7.69 14.54 3.02
C SER A 60 7.43 15.88 2.34
N SER A 61 6.22 16.09 1.82
CA SER A 61 5.85 17.34 1.14
C SER A 61 5.65 18.52 2.10
N GLN A 62 5.39 18.24 3.38
CA GLN A 62 5.07 19.23 4.40
C GLN A 62 6.31 19.79 5.10
N ASN A 63 6.15 20.93 5.80
CA ASN A 63 7.17 21.60 6.61
C ASN A 63 8.53 21.74 5.88
N ASN A 64 8.50 22.11 4.60
CA ASN A 64 9.67 22.27 3.75
C ASN A 64 10.56 21.01 3.68
N GLY A 65 9.96 19.81 3.58
CA GLY A 65 10.71 18.57 3.43
C GLY A 65 11.08 17.89 4.74
N ASN A 66 10.54 18.36 5.87
CA ASN A 66 10.97 17.96 7.22
C ASN A 66 9.86 17.28 8.06
N HIS A 67 8.74 16.89 7.45
CA HIS A 67 7.69 16.13 8.14
C HIS A 67 7.33 14.89 7.34
N ILE A 68 7.80 13.74 7.80
CA ILE A 68 7.71 12.48 7.08
C ILE A 68 6.48 11.70 7.56
N HIS A 69 5.61 11.33 6.63
CA HIS A 69 4.60 10.29 6.80
C HIS A 69 4.95 9.07 5.96
N THR A 70 4.62 7.89 6.48
CA THR A 70 4.69 6.66 5.71
C THR A 70 3.47 5.80 5.98
N VAL A 71 3.00 5.10 4.95
CA VAL A 71 1.86 4.19 5.04
C VAL A 71 2.22 2.89 4.33
N TRP A 72 1.84 1.77 4.93
CA TRP A 72 1.67 0.51 4.22
C TRP A 72 0.18 0.20 4.15
N ARG A 73 -0.36 0.15 2.94
CA ARG A 73 -1.75 -0.18 2.65
C ARG A 73 -1.84 -1.53 1.96
N ASP A 74 -2.70 -2.40 2.49
CA ASP A 74 -3.05 -3.68 1.88
C ASP A 74 -4.42 -3.54 1.18
N PHE A 75 -4.55 -3.97 -0.08
CA PHE A 75 -5.80 -3.80 -0.84
C PHE A 75 -6.89 -4.83 -0.45
N THR A 76 -6.48 -5.92 0.18
CA THR A 76 -7.39 -6.94 0.73
C THR A 76 -7.82 -6.54 2.15
N GLY A 77 -9.12 -6.39 2.37
CA GLY A 77 -9.65 -5.91 3.66
C GLY A 77 -9.47 -4.41 3.88
N ASP A 78 -9.21 -3.67 2.80
CA ASP A 78 -8.92 -2.25 2.83
C ASP A 78 -10.11 -1.40 3.30
N PHE A 79 -9.84 -0.46 4.20
CA PHE A 79 -10.86 0.42 4.75
C PHE A 79 -11.30 1.42 3.69
N GLY A 80 -12.62 1.56 3.50
CA GLY A 80 -13.21 2.40 2.44
C GLY A 80 -13.56 1.64 1.15
N ARG A 81 -13.41 0.31 1.12
CA ARG A 81 -14.07 -0.51 0.09
C ARG A 81 -15.59 -0.47 0.26
N ASP A 82 -16.30 -0.40 -0.86
CA ASP A 82 -17.77 -0.40 -0.89
C ASP A 82 -18.31 -1.83 -0.78
N LEU A 83 -18.16 -2.40 0.42
CA LEU A 83 -18.56 -3.77 0.73
C LEU A 83 -20.05 -4.00 0.52
N LEU A 84 -20.88 -2.97 0.70
CA LEU A 84 -22.32 -3.07 0.50
C LEU A 84 -22.66 -3.24 -0.99
N ARG A 85 -22.08 -2.43 -1.87
CA ARG A 85 -22.24 -2.61 -3.32
C ARG A 85 -21.68 -3.96 -3.79
N GLU A 86 -20.55 -4.39 -3.24
CA GLU A 86 -19.99 -5.72 -3.54
C GLU A 86 -20.95 -6.85 -3.12
N HIS A 87 -21.57 -6.75 -1.94
CA HIS A 87 -22.60 -7.69 -1.48
C HIS A 87 -23.78 -7.74 -2.45
N TYR A 88 -24.35 -6.58 -2.84
CA TYR A 88 -25.46 -6.55 -3.78
C TYR A 88 -25.09 -7.13 -5.14
N THR A 89 -23.90 -6.84 -5.66
CA THR A 89 -23.43 -7.36 -6.95
C THR A 89 -23.31 -8.89 -6.91
N ARG A 90 -22.81 -9.47 -5.80
CA ARG A 90 -22.72 -10.92 -5.62
C ARG A 90 -24.07 -11.57 -5.35
N ALA A 91 -25.00 -10.85 -4.73
CA ALA A 91 -26.33 -11.34 -4.41
C ALA A 91 -27.29 -11.30 -5.62
N GLN A 92 -26.95 -10.61 -6.72
CA GLN A 92 -27.76 -10.62 -7.94
C GLN A 92 -27.93 -12.05 -8.46
N GLY A 93 -29.17 -12.56 -8.41
CA GLY A 93 -29.52 -13.93 -8.80
C GLY A 93 -29.75 -14.90 -7.63
N THR A 94 -29.40 -14.52 -6.40
CA THR A 94 -29.80 -15.26 -5.20
C THR A 94 -31.10 -14.66 -4.66
N GLY A 95 -32.06 -15.49 -4.21
CA GLY A 95 -33.36 -15.05 -3.70
C GLY A 95 -33.33 -14.22 -2.41
N HIS A 96 -32.16 -13.71 -2.00
CA HIS A 96 -31.99 -12.85 -0.85
C HIS A 96 -32.65 -11.49 -1.10
N LYS A 97 -33.85 -11.32 -0.55
CA LYS A 97 -34.53 -10.02 -0.41
C LYS A 97 -34.30 -9.52 1.02
N HIS A 98 -33.81 -8.29 1.14
CA HIS A 98 -33.79 -7.52 2.39
C HIS A 98 -35.09 -6.75 2.53
#